data_AF-A0A5R9ABL2-F1
#
_entry.id   AF-A0A5R9ABL2-F1
#
_cell.length_a   1.000
_cell.length_b   1.000
_cell.length_c   1.000
_cell.angle_alpha   90.00
_cell.angle_beta   90.00
_cell.angle_gamma   90.00
#
_symmetry.space_group_name_H-M   'P 1'
#
loop_
_entity.id
_entity.type
_entity.pdbx_description
1 polymer ?
#
loop_
_entity_poly.entity_id
_entity_poly.type
_entity_poly.pdbx_seq_one_letter_code
_entity_poly.pdbx_strand_id
1 'polypeptide(L)'
;MTEEQTTETTEEQDLGHSVPPEPEQEQEQAEEDTFPREYVQKLRDENAKFRQRAQRSDELAHRLHTALVAADGRLADPTDLEFTEEHLEDAESLSEAIGELLRSKPHLAARRPRGDVGQGASGGSGGNVDLAGLLRAGAS
;
A
#
# COMPACT_ATOMS: atom_id res chain seq x y z
N MET A 1 -27.45 -9.50 -67.84
CA MET A 1 -26.65 -8.66 -66.93
C MET A 1 -27.09 -9.04 -65.53
N THR A 2 -26.44 -10.07 -64.97
CA THR A 2 -25.33 -9.97 -63.97
C THR A 2 -25.91 -9.63 -62.60
N GLU A 3 -26.05 -10.61 -61.69
CA GLU A 3 -25.06 -10.98 -60.64
C GLU A 3 -24.81 -9.79 -59.69
N GLU A 4 -24.97 -9.89 -58.37
CA GLU A 4 -24.09 -10.58 -57.39
C GLU A 4 -24.85 -10.69 -56.03
N GLN A 5 -24.86 -11.86 -55.36
CA GLN A 5 -24.13 -12.19 -54.11
C GLN A 5 -24.34 -11.19 -52.95
N THR A 6 -24.78 -11.59 -51.74
CA THR A 6 -24.05 -12.47 -50.82
C THR A 6 -24.97 -12.98 -49.70
N THR A 7 -24.81 -14.25 -49.40
CA THR A 7 -25.28 -15.04 -48.25
C THR A 7 -24.42 -14.78 -47.01
N GLU A 8 -25.02 -14.76 -45.82
CA GLU A 8 -24.43 -15.52 -44.69
C GLU A 8 -25.47 -15.78 -43.60
N THR A 9 -26.01 -16.98 -43.67
CA THR A 9 -26.65 -17.72 -42.59
C THR A 9 -25.55 -18.11 -41.60
N THR A 10 -25.56 -17.57 -40.37
CA THR A 10 -24.78 -18.15 -39.28
C THR A 10 -25.57 -19.29 -38.69
N GLU A 11 -25.25 -20.49 -39.18
CA GLU A 11 -25.68 -21.79 -38.67
C GLU A 11 -25.08 -22.01 -37.27
N GLU A 12 -25.94 -22.13 -36.26
CA GLU A 12 -25.54 -22.65 -34.95
C GLU A 12 -25.17 -24.12 -35.11
N GLN A 13 -23.88 -24.39 -35.29
CA GLN A 13 -23.34 -25.74 -35.27
C GLN A 13 -23.34 -26.25 -33.83
N ASP A 14 -24.33 -27.10 -33.54
CA ASP A 14 -24.30 -28.12 -32.49
C ASP A 14 -23.13 -29.08 -32.77
N LEU A 15 -21.92 -28.66 -32.40
CA LEU A 15 -20.74 -29.51 -32.39
C LEU A 15 -20.83 -30.44 -31.18
N GLY A 16 -21.52 -31.56 -31.40
CA GLY A 16 -21.48 -32.72 -30.54
C GLY A 16 -20.04 -33.08 -30.18
N HIS A 17 -19.71 -32.88 -28.91
CA HIS A 17 -18.44 -33.27 -28.32
C HIS A 17 -18.36 -34.79 -28.29
N SER A 18 -17.87 -35.41 -29.37
CA SER A 18 -17.55 -36.84 -29.38
C SER A 18 -16.26 -37.04 -28.57
N VAL A 19 -16.41 -37.37 -27.29
CA VAL A 19 -15.34 -37.88 -26.44
C VAL A 19 -14.82 -39.19 -27.08
N PRO A 20 -13.54 -39.31 -27.46
CA PRO A 20 -12.97 -40.58 -27.90
C PRO A 20 -13.06 -41.61 -26.77
N PRO A 21 -13.31 -42.91 -27.04
CA PRO A 21 -13.28 -43.91 -25.99
C PRO A 21 -11.88 -43.96 -25.37
N GLU A 22 -11.80 -43.53 -24.12
CA GLU A 22 -10.61 -43.59 -23.28
C GLU A 22 -10.23 -45.08 -23.12
N PRO A 23 -8.94 -45.46 -23.21
CA PRO A 23 -8.55 -46.84 -22.99
C PRO A 23 -8.98 -47.25 -21.57
N GLU A 24 -9.67 -48.39 -21.47
CA GLU A 24 -10.06 -49.00 -20.20
C GLU A 24 -8.81 -49.25 -19.35
N GLN A 25 -8.42 -48.26 -18.56
CA GLN A 25 -7.48 -48.43 -17.47
C GLN A 25 -8.23 -49.25 -16.43
N GLU A 26 -7.79 -50.48 -16.21
CA GLU A 26 -8.18 -51.28 -15.05
C GLU A 26 -8.05 -50.38 -13.82
N GLN A 27 -9.21 -49.96 -13.29
CA GLN A 27 -9.30 -49.26 -12.03
C GLN A 27 -8.96 -50.27 -10.94
N GLU A 28 -7.67 -50.53 -10.74
CA GLU A 28 -7.18 -50.97 -9.44
C GLU A 28 -7.65 -49.90 -8.46
N GLN A 29 -8.70 -50.22 -7.71
CA GLN A 29 -9.21 -49.41 -6.61
C GLN A 29 -8.10 -49.35 -5.58
N ALA A 30 -7.16 -48.42 -5.76
CA ALA A 30 -6.29 -47.96 -4.71
C ALA A 30 -7.23 -47.45 -3.61
N GLU A 31 -7.35 -48.21 -2.52
CA GLU A 31 -8.07 -47.77 -1.34
C GLU A 31 -7.49 -46.42 -0.94
N GLU A 32 -8.26 -45.34 -1.15
CA GLU A 32 -7.78 -43.99 -0.90
C GLU A 32 -7.48 -43.83 0.59
N ASP A 33 -6.20 -43.74 0.94
CA ASP A 33 -5.74 -43.46 2.30
C ASP A 33 -6.35 -42.14 2.81
N THR A 34 -7.48 -42.26 3.51
CA THR A 34 -8.23 -41.11 4.01
C THR A 34 -7.72 -40.70 5.38
N PHE A 35 -7.23 -39.47 5.49
CA PHE A 35 -6.72 -38.94 6.76
C PHE A 35 -7.84 -38.81 7.82
N PRO A 36 -7.55 -39.10 9.11
CA PRO A 36 -8.51 -38.88 10.19
C PRO A 36 -8.99 -37.43 10.26
N ARG A 37 -10.28 -37.23 10.53
CA ARG A 37 -10.91 -35.89 10.61
C ARG A 37 -10.18 -34.97 11.59
N GLU A 38 -9.77 -35.50 12.75
CA GLU A 38 -9.06 -34.73 13.78
C GLU A 38 -7.71 -34.20 13.28
N TYR A 39 -6.97 -34.99 12.51
CA TYR A 39 -5.69 -34.60 11.93
C TYR A 39 -5.85 -33.46 10.93
N VAL A 40 -6.81 -33.58 10.00
CA VAL A 40 -7.09 -32.53 9.01
C VAL A 40 -7.60 -31.25 9.67
N GLN A 41 -8.43 -31.38 10.72
CA GLN A 41 -8.91 -30.23 11.48
C GLN A 41 -7.76 -29.48 12.15
N LYS A 42 -6.87 -30.20 12.84
CA LYS A 42 -5.66 -29.62 13.43
C LYS A 42 -4.82 -28.89 12.37
N LEU A 43 -4.61 -29.50 11.21
CA LEU A 43 -3.86 -28.89 10.11
C LEU A 43 -4.54 -27.62 9.57
N ARG A 44 -5.88 -27.59 9.48
CA ARG A 44 -6.62 -26.38 9.08
C ARG A 44 -6.47 -25.25 10.09
N ASP A 45 -6.55 -25.57 11.38
CA ASP A 45 -6.40 -24.60 12.46
C ASP A 45 -4.98 -24.02 12.51
N GLU A 46 -3.97 -24.87 12.32
CA GLU A 46 -2.57 -24.45 12.21
C GLU A 46 -2.34 -23.55 11.00
N ASN A 47 -2.79 -23.96 9.82
CA ASN A 47 -2.69 -23.14 8.61
C ASN A 47 -3.45 -21.82 8.73
N ALA A 48 -4.61 -21.81 9.38
CA ALA A 48 -5.34 -20.57 9.65
C ALA A 48 -4.53 -19.60 10.51
N LYS A 49 -3.87 -20.10 11.57
CA LYS A 49 -2.98 -19.29 12.41
C LYS A 49 -1.79 -18.75 11.62
N PHE A 50 -1.18 -19.54 10.76
CA PHE A 50 -0.06 -19.09 9.93
C PHE A 50 -0.48 -18.00 8.94
N ARG A 51 -1.63 -18.14 8.28
CA ARG A 51 -2.18 -17.09 7.41
C ARG A 51 -2.44 -15.80 8.17
N GLN A 52 -3.06 -15.87 9.35
CA GLN A 52 -3.29 -14.68 10.18
C GLN A 52 -1.99 -14.02 10.63
N ARG A 53 -0.96 -14.81 10.96
CA ARG A 53 0.36 -14.28 11.36
C ARG A 53 1.07 -13.60 10.19
N ALA A 54 1.04 -14.20 9.00
CA ALA A 54 1.62 -13.62 7.79
C ALA A 54 0.93 -12.30 7.42
N GLN A 55 -0.41 -12.26 7.42
CA GLN A 55 -1.15 -11.02 7.16
C GLN A 55 -0.78 -9.90 8.16
N ARG A 56 -0.60 -10.25 9.44
CA ARG A 56 -0.17 -9.29 10.46
C ARG A 56 1.27 -8.82 10.27
N SER A 57 2.18 -9.69 9.84
CA SER A 57 3.57 -9.26 9.56
C SER A 57 3.60 -8.28 8.40
N ASP A 58 2.83 -8.55 7.33
CA ASP A 58 2.76 -7.68 6.16
C ASP A 58 2.20 -6.30 6.55
N GLU A 59 1.11 -6.27 7.33
CA GLU A 59 0.53 -5.03 7.85
C GLU A 59 1.55 -4.23 8.69
N LEU A 60 2.29 -4.91 9.56
CA LEU A 60 3.32 -4.27 10.40
C LEU A 60 4.50 -3.75 9.56
N ALA A 61 4.91 -4.49 8.52
CA ALA A 61 5.96 -4.07 7.61
C ALA A 61 5.57 -2.79 6.85
N HIS A 62 4.35 -2.73 6.32
CA HIS A 62 3.81 -1.51 5.70
C HIS A 62 3.77 -0.33 6.67
N ARG A 63 3.27 -0.55 7.89
CA ARG A 63 3.21 0.50 8.92
C ARG A 63 4.60 1.00 9.32
N LEU A 64 5.58 0.11 9.43
CA LEU A 64 6.95 0.46 9.73
C LEU A 64 7.55 1.30 8.59
N HIS A 65 7.37 0.89 7.35
CA HIS A 65 7.83 1.63 6.18
C HIS A 65 7.26 3.05 6.16
N THR A 66 5.95 3.21 6.31
CA THR A 66 5.32 4.53 6.39
C THR A 66 5.88 5.37 7.56
N ALA A 67 6.15 4.75 8.71
CA ALA A 67 6.74 5.42 9.86
C ALA A 67 8.19 5.88 9.59
N LEU A 68 9.00 5.09 8.90
CA LEU A 68 10.36 5.45 8.51
C LEU A 68 10.35 6.62 7.50
N VAL A 69 9.47 6.57 6.50
CA VAL A 69 9.30 7.67 5.54
C VAL A 69 8.83 8.95 6.24
N ALA A 70 7.90 8.83 7.18
CA ALA A 70 7.42 9.97 7.97
C ALA A 70 8.53 10.56 8.86
N ALA A 71 9.43 9.72 9.39
CA ALA A 71 10.57 10.15 10.21
C ALA A 71 11.63 10.90 9.39
N ASP A 72 11.85 10.50 8.14
CA ASP A 72 12.72 11.23 7.20
C ASP A 72 12.16 12.64 6.90
N GLY A 73 10.85 12.75 6.71
CA GLY A 73 10.14 14.03 6.67
C GLY A 73 10.38 14.90 5.43
N ARG A 74 11.08 14.39 4.41
CA ARG A 74 11.23 15.06 3.11
C ARG A 74 9.96 14.99 2.25
N LEU A 75 9.15 13.93 2.39
CA LEU A 75 7.87 13.78 1.70
C LEU A 75 6.73 14.48 2.45
N ALA A 76 5.78 15.05 1.71
CA ALA A 76 4.58 15.66 2.25
C ALA A 76 3.60 14.61 2.80
N ASP A 77 3.38 13.53 2.04
CA ASP A 77 2.62 12.35 2.45
C ASP A 77 3.56 11.13 2.47
N PRO A 78 3.69 10.43 3.62
CA PRO A 78 4.55 9.24 3.69
C PRO A 78 4.00 8.03 2.93
N THR A 79 2.74 8.07 2.47
CA THR A 79 2.11 7.00 1.67
C THR A 79 2.38 7.14 0.16
N ASP A 80 2.99 8.24 -0.27
CA ASP A 80 3.36 8.47 -1.68
C ASP A 80 4.51 7.56 -2.16
N LEU A 81 5.31 7.03 -1.24
CA LEU A 81 6.37 6.09 -1.54
C LEU A 81 5.82 4.66 -1.49
N GLU A 82 5.98 3.92 -2.58
CA GLU A 82 5.58 2.52 -2.63
C GLU A 82 6.40 1.66 -1.66
N PHE A 83 5.76 0.67 -1.07
CA PHE A 83 6.42 -0.27 -0.18
C PHE A 83 7.39 -1.16 -0.96
N THR A 84 8.59 -1.33 -0.43
CA THR A 84 9.59 -2.27 -0.94
C THR A 84 10.35 -2.82 0.25
N GLU A 85 10.59 -4.13 0.29
CA GLU A 85 11.22 -4.80 1.43
C GLU A 85 12.66 -4.30 1.68
N GLU A 86 13.37 -3.94 0.60
CA GLU A 86 14.71 -3.34 0.65
C GLU A 86 14.76 -2.06 1.49
N HIS A 87 13.67 -1.28 1.56
CA HIS A 87 13.59 -0.06 2.37
C HIS A 87 13.59 -0.32 3.88
N LEU A 88 13.26 -1.55 4.31
CA LEU A 88 13.27 -1.94 5.72
C LEU A 88 14.62 -2.52 6.14
N GLU A 89 15.34 -3.15 5.20
CA GLU A 89 16.63 -3.78 5.46
C GLU A 89 17.79 -2.77 5.39
N ASP A 90 17.68 -1.78 4.51
CA ASP A 90 18.71 -0.76 4.30
C ASP A 90 18.14 0.67 4.34
N ALA A 91 18.74 1.50 5.18
CA ALA A 91 18.35 2.91 5.32
C ALA A 91 18.85 3.78 4.15
N GLU A 92 19.95 3.37 3.50
CA GLU A 92 20.47 4.08 2.33
C GLU A 92 19.54 3.88 1.14
N SER A 93 19.11 2.65 0.86
CA SER A 93 18.11 2.33 -0.19
C SER A 93 16.84 3.18 -0.06
N LEU A 94 16.28 3.29 1.16
CA LEU A 94 15.11 4.12 1.44
C LEU A 94 15.39 5.59 1.12
N SER A 95 16.56 6.09 1.54
CA SER A 95 16.94 7.48 1.37
C SER A 95 17.14 7.87 -0.09
N GLU A 96 17.70 6.94 -0.88
CA GLU A 96 17.88 7.06 -2.32
C GLU A 96 16.54 7.04 -3.06
N ALA A 97 15.65 6.09 -2.72
CA ALA A 97 14.31 6.00 -3.29
C ALA A 97 13.49 7.29 -3.05
N ILE A 98 13.54 7.85 -1.84
CA ILE A 98 12.93 9.15 -1.54
C ILE A 98 13.57 10.26 -2.39
N GLY A 99 14.90 10.25 -2.52
CA GLY A 99 15.62 11.23 -3.33
C GLY A 99 15.21 11.19 -4.80
N GLU A 100 15.11 10.01 -5.38
CA GLU A 100 14.73 9.80 -6.78
C GLU A 100 13.25 10.16 -7.03
N LEU A 101 12.36 9.79 -6.09
CA LEU A 101 10.96 10.18 -6.13
C LEU A 101 10.81 11.71 -6.12
N LEU A 102 11.58 12.42 -5.29
CA LEU A 102 11.51 13.88 -5.23
C LEU A 102 12.13 14.57 -6.45
N ARG A 103 13.17 13.97 -7.07
CA ARG A 103 13.72 14.47 -8.34
C ARG A 103 12.70 14.37 -9.46
N SER A 104 12.01 13.24 -9.57
CA SER A 104 10.99 13.02 -10.60
C SER A 104 9.68 13.77 -10.32
N LYS A 105 9.26 13.83 -9.05
CA LYS A 105 8.02 14.44 -8.60
C LYS A 105 8.28 15.47 -7.50
N PRO A 106 8.82 16.66 -7.84
CA PRO A 106 9.19 17.68 -6.85
C PRO A 106 7.99 18.26 -6.08
N HIS A 107 6.77 18.08 -6.58
CA HIS A 107 5.55 18.54 -5.91
C HIS A 107 5.19 17.72 -4.67
N LEU A 108 5.74 16.52 -4.51
CA LEU A 108 5.56 15.66 -3.33
C LEU A 108 6.44 16.07 -2.15
N ALA A 109 7.36 17.02 -2.35
CA ALA A 109 8.23 17.52 -1.29
C ALA A 109 7.41 18.23 -0.18
N ALA A 110 7.80 17.99 1.07
CA ALA A 110 7.18 18.61 2.23
C ALA A 110 7.29 20.15 2.17
N ARG A 111 6.14 20.83 2.16
CA ARG A 111 6.04 22.29 2.18
C ARG A 111 5.94 22.80 3.61
N ARG A 112 6.97 22.57 4.42
CA ARG A 112 7.04 23.11 5.79
C ARG A 112 7.73 24.47 5.76
N PRO A 113 7.02 25.59 6.05
CA PRO A 113 7.70 26.86 6.25
C PRO A 113 8.67 26.71 7.42
N ARG A 114 9.95 27.01 7.18
CA ARG A 114 10.99 27.01 8.21
C ARG A 114 11.27 28.45 8.60
N GLY A 115 11.27 28.72 9.91
CA GLY A 115 11.49 30.05 10.48
C GLY A 115 10.21 30.71 10.99
N ASP A 116 10.36 31.94 11.52
CA ASP A 116 9.23 32.78 11.91
C ASP A 116 8.51 33.26 10.64
N VAL A 117 7.26 32.80 10.47
CA VAL A 117 6.38 33.19 9.35
C VAL A 117 5.85 34.63 9.48
N GLY A 118 6.24 35.36 10.55
CA GLY A 118 5.88 36.76 10.75
C GLY A 118 4.39 36.96 11.00
N GLN A 119 3.68 35.89 11.38
CA GLN A 119 2.26 35.87 11.67
C GLN A 119 2.07 35.62 13.16
N GLY A 120 1.49 36.60 13.86
CA GLY A 120 1.41 36.64 15.33
C GLY A 120 2.39 37.65 15.92
N ALA A 121 2.25 37.92 17.23
CA ALA A 121 3.19 38.75 17.96
C ALA A 121 4.56 38.03 18.01
N SER A 122 5.40 38.25 17.02
CA SER A 122 6.81 37.85 17.08
C SER A 122 7.45 38.65 18.21
N GLY A 123 8.26 38.00 19.04
CA GLY A 123 8.82 38.54 20.29
C GLY A 123 9.77 39.73 20.14
N GLY A 124 9.67 40.52 19.07
CA GLY A 124 10.28 41.82 18.93
C GLY A 124 9.53 42.87 19.77
N SER A 125 10.05 43.11 20.97
CA SER A 125 9.56 44.08 21.95
C SER A 125 8.33 43.64 22.75
N GLY A 126 8.50 42.54 23.49
CA GLY A 126 7.99 42.48 24.86
C GLY A 126 8.74 43.51 25.72
N GLY A 127 8.61 44.81 25.39
CA GLY A 127 8.93 45.86 26.32
C GLY A 127 8.08 45.61 27.55
N ASN A 128 8.73 45.27 28.66
CA ASN A 128 8.08 45.04 29.94
C ASN A 128 7.08 46.19 30.14
N VAL A 129 5.78 45.88 30.12
CA VAL A 129 4.75 46.92 30.23
C VAL A 129 4.89 47.52 31.63
N ASP A 130 5.53 48.68 31.73
CA ASP A 130 5.75 49.37 32.99
C ASP A 130 4.47 50.12 33.37
N LEU A 131 3.71 49.50 34.28
CA LEU A 131 2.50 50.10 34.84
C LEU A 131 2.78 51.44 35.52
N ALA A 132 3.97 51.64 36.09
CA ALA A 132 4.36 52.92 36.70
C ALA A 132 4.65 54.01 35.66
N GLY A 133 5.05 53.63 34.45
CA GLY A 133 5.20 54.53 33.30
C GLY A 133 3.84 54.97 32.74
N LEU A 134 2.91 54.03 32.59
CA LEU A 134 1.55 54.30 32.09
C LEU A 134 0.76 55.23 33.03
N LEU A 135 0.86 55.04 34.34
CA LEU A 135 0.16 55.88 35.33
C LEU A 135 0.67 57.33 35.35
N ARG A 136 1.98 57.53 35.10
CA ARG A 136 2.60 58.86 35.07
C ARG A 136 2.23 59.65 33.82
N ALA A 137 2.05 58.96 32.69
CA ALA A 137 1.64 59.57 31.43
C ALA A 137 0.16 60.03 31.44
N GLY A 138 -0.72 59.36 32.19
CA GLY A 138 -2.14 59.70 32.29
C GLY A 138 -2.49 60.78 33.32
N ALA A 139 -1.51 61.30 34.07
CA ALA A 139 -1.71 62.28 35.14
C ALA A 139 -1.41 63.73 34.71
N SER A 140 -1.45 64.02 33.39
CA SER A 140 -1.33 65.38 32.84
C SER A 140 -2.70 65.98 32.51
#